data_AF-A0A9X4QL62-F1
#
_entry.id   AF-A0A9X4QL62-F1
#
_cell.length_a   1.000
_cell.length_b   1.000
_cell.length_c   1.000
_cell.angle_alpha   90.00
_cell.angle_beta   90.00
_cell.angle_gamma   90.00
#
_symmetry.space_group_name_H-M   'P 1'
#
loop_
_entity.id
_entity.type
_entity.pdbx_description
1 polymer ?
#
loop_
_entity_poly.entity_id
_entity_poly.type
_entity_poly.pdbx_seq_one_letter_code
_entity_poly.pdbx_strand_id
1 'polypeptide(L)'
;MLNNNLAVVNVVGLEPYLYSVVGAEVGSSWPAEAQKAQAVAARSYALAGGVTYQIADVVDNTYSQAYNGLGSENANSTAGVQATAGEVMTYGGKIITAMFGASAGGMTADPLEYAGNAIPYYAGAVQSPDDGIQKGKLDWYRVALDTGTVGYIRSDLLADKGQKNEAGLPMLTATGDNVQVRPSPRVQTDVQPVASVNAGTLVLSLGKTPEYTNNSWVEGPLAADKLLATINAKLSDKNKIQGPLRTLEVSETGASGRAVRLKANGTTVQLYGDSWRSALGGVKSTLFKIDETARATIAGANGASREVPDGAGSLQVLGGDGTVRPLDSAGGNAIVLNGSGQVRAMTATAQFIVKGTGYGHGLGMSQWGALGLANQGYDYKKILQYYYKDIKIEKDGAS
;
A
#
# COMPACT_ATOMS: atom_id res chain seq x y z
N MET A 1 -1.16 -31.08 -19.86
CA MET A 1 -2.04 -31.35 -18.70
C MET A 1 -1.25 -31.01 -17.45
N LEU A 2 -1.74 -30.08 -16.62
CA LEU A 2 -1.16 -29.77 -15.31
C LEU A 2 -2.21 -30.17 -14.26
N ASN A 3 -1.86 -31.04 -13.30
CA ASN A 3 -2.78 -31.56 -12.27
C ASN A 3 -4.12 -32.10 -12.83
N ASN A 4 -4.08 -32.95 -13.86
CA ASN A 4 -5.25 -33.51 -14.56
C ASN A 4 -6.19 -32.49 -15.24
N ASN A 5 -5.78 -31.22 -15.39
CA ASN A 5 -6.51 -30.19 -16.14
C ASN A 5 -5.83 -29.84 -17.46
N LEU A 6 -6.62 -29.46 -18.46
CA LEU A 6 -6.13 -28.90 -19.72
C LEU A 6 -5.39 -27.59 -19.41
N ALA A 7 -4.14 -27.47 -19.88
CA ALA A 7 -3.37 -26.25 -19.74
C ALA A 7 -3.12 -25.69 -21.15
N VAL A 8 -3.46 -24.42 -21.35
CA VAL A 8 -3.14 -23.69 -22.58
C VAL A 8 -1.80 -23.00 -22.34
N VAL A 9 -0.79 -23.35 -23.15
CA VAL A 9 0.54 -22.73 -23.10
C VAL A 9 0.72 -21.94 -24.39
N ASN A 10 0.93 -20.63 -24.27
CA ASN A 10 1.25 -19.78 -25.41
C ASN A 10 2.77 -19.73 -25.58
N VAL A 11 3.28 -20.29 -26.69
CA VAL A 11 4.71 -20.29 -27.00
C VAL A 11 5.05 -19.05 -27.84
N VAL A 12 5.82 -18.14 -27.28
CA VAL A 12 6.19 -16.87 -27.91
C VAL A 12 7.70 -16.68 -27.79
N GLY A 13 8.34 -16.11 -28.82
CA GLY A 13 9.75 -15.72 -28.73
C GLY A 13 9.95 -14.66 -27.63
N LEU A 14 11.12 -14.65 -26.99
CA LEU A 14 11.41 -13.75 -25.86
C LEU A 14 11.17 -12.28 -26.20
N GLU A 15 11.63 -11.80 -27.35
CA GLU A 15 11.48 -10.39 -27.74
C GLU A 15 10.00 -10.00 -28.00
N PRO A 16 9.20 -10.76 -28.78
CA PRO A 16 7.75 -10.50 -28.87
C PRO A 16 7.01 -10.61 -27.53
N TYR A 17 7.41 -11.53 -26.65
CA TYR A 17 6.88 -11.60 -25.29
C TYR A 17 7.13 -10.30 -24.52
N LEU A 18 8.34 -9.74 -24.64
CA LEU A 18 8.73 -8.49 -23.98
C LEU A 18 7.99 -7.26 -24.50
N TYR A 19 7.55 -7.22 -25.77
CA TYR A 19 6.74 -6.11 -26.27
C TYR A 19 5.43 -5.95 -25.48
N SER A 20 4.76 -7.06 -25.20
CA SER A 20 3.55 -7.13 -24.39
C SER A 20 3.85 -6.83 -22.92
N VAL A 21 4.89 -7.45 -22.34
CA VAL A 21 5.23 -7.22 -20.92
C VAL A 21 5.58 -5.77 -20.65
N VAL A 22 6.53 -5.19 -21.39
CA VAL A 22 6.94 -3.80 -21.17
C VAL A 22 5.75 -2.86 -21.40
N GLY A 23 4.93 -3.13 -22.42
CA GLY A 23 3.74 -2.33 -22.70
C GLY A 23 2.63 -2.44 -21.64
N ALA A 24 2.56 -3.55 -20.92
CA ALA A 24 1.62 -3.74 -19.81
C ALA A 24 2.12 -3.14 -18.49
N GLU A 25 3.44 -3.14 -18.27
CA GLU A 25 4.08 -2.76 -17.01
C GLU A 25 4.31 -1.25 -16.88
N VAL A 26 4.65 -0.56 -17.97
CA VAL A 26 4.97 0.88 -17.95
C VAL A 26 4.13 1.67 -18.95
N GLY A 27 3.84 2.92 -18.62
CA GLY A 27 2.98 3.77 -19.45
C GLY A 27 3.59 4.04 -20.83
N SER A 28 2.77 3.99 -21.89
CA SER A 28 3.22 4.17 -23.27
C SER A 28 3.88 5.53 -23.54
N SER A 29 3.60 6.56 -22.75
CA SER A 29 4.21 7.89 -22.85
C SER A 29 5.49 8.07 -22.03
N TRP A 30 5.96 7.04 -21.32
CA TRP A 30 7.14 7.15 -20.48
C TRP A 30 8.43 7.33 -21.31
N PRO A 31 9.47 8.00 -20.77
CA PRO A 31 10.73 8.21 -21.46
C PRO A 31 11.37 6.91 -21.93
N ALA A 32 12.09 6.98 -23.06
CA ALA A 32 12.76 5.83 -23.66
C ALA A 32 13.69 5.09 -22.68
N GLU A 33 14.39 5.81 -21.80
CA GLU A 33 15.31 5.21 -20.82
C GLU A 33 14.57 4.38 -19.74
N ALA A 34 13.35 4.77 -19.37
CA ALA A 34 12.51 3.96 -18.48
C ALA A 34 12.00 2.70 -19.19
N GLN A 35 11.61 2.81 -20.46
CA GLN A 35 11.21 1.67 -21.29
C GLN A 35 12.35 0.64 -21.44
N LYS A 36 13.57 1.13 -21.73
CA LYS A 36 14.78 0.30 -21.84
C LYS A 36 15.14 -0.39 -20.51
N ALA A 37 15.07 0.34 -19.39
CA ALA A 37 15.33 -0.23 -18.07
C ALA A 37 14.32 -1.36 -17.76
N GLN A 38 13.03 -1.12 -18.02
CA GLN A 38 11.99 -2.13 -17.87
C GLN A 38 12.23 -3.33 -18.78
N ALA A 39 12.65 -3.13 -20.03
CA ALA A 39 12.94 -4.22 -20.98
C ALA A 39 14.09 -5.13 -20.48
N VAL A 40 15.21 -4.55 -20.05
CA VAL A 40 16.36 -5.34 -19.55
C VAL A 40 16.01 -6.05 -18.24
N ALA A 41 15.29 -5.40 -17.33
CA ALA A 41 14.81 -6.04 -16.09
C ALA A 41 13.85 -7.19 -16.38
N ALA A 42 12.88 -6.97 -17.28
CA ALA A 42 11.93 -8.00 -17.68
C ALA A 42 12.62 -9.19 -18.36
N ARG A 43 13.56 -8.94 -19.28
CA ARG A 43 14.36 -9.98 -19.94
C ARG A 43 15.17 -10.80 -18.94
N SER A 44 15.87 -10.12 -18.02
CA SER A 44 16.69 -10.76 -16.99
C SER A 44 15.84 -11.65 -16.08
N TYR A 45 14.69 -11.15 -15.63
CA TYR A 45 13.77 -11.93 -14.79
C TYR A 45 13.23 -13.16 -15.52
N ALA A 46 12.80 -13.02 -16.78
CA ALA A 46 12.29 -14.13 -17.58
C ALA A 46 13.36 -15.22 -17.80
N LEU A 47 14.61 -14.82 -18.07
CA LEU A 47 15.72 -15.76 -18.28
C LEU A 47 16.29 -16.35 -16.99
N ALA A 48 16.27 -15.61 -15.87
CA ALA A 48 16.73 -16.12 -14.58
C ALA A 48 15.77 -17.13 -13.96
N GLY A 49 14.47 -17.04 -14.28
CA GLY A 49 13.45 -17.94 -13.75
C GLY A 49 13.65 -19.40 -14.18
N GLY A 50 14.09 -19.65 -15.43
CA GLY A 50 13.94 -20.98 -16.03
C GLY A 50 12.50 -21.49 -15.95
N VAL A 51 12.25 -22.74 -16.35
CA VAL A 51 10.90 -23.35 -16.32
C VAL A 51 10.41 -23.50 -14.87
N THR A 52 9.90 -22.42 -14.28
CA THR A 52 9.51 -22.37 -12.86
C THR A 52 8.19 -23.13 -12.63
N TYR A 53 7.39 -23.35 -13.68
CA TYR A 53 6.05 -23.93 -13.58
C TYR A 53 5.82 -25.21 -14.37
N GLN A 54 6.80 -26.12 -14.48
CA GLN A 54 6.73 -27.44 -15.18
C GLN A 54 6.34 -27.44 -16.67
N ILE A 55 5.56 -26.46 -17.14
CA ILE A 55 4.98 -26.29 -18.48
C ILE A 55 5.08 -24.83 -18.99
N ALA A 56 5.55 -23.88 -18.18
CA ALA A 56 5.71 -22.47 -18.55
C ALA A 56 6.84 -21.78 -17.75
N ASP A 57 7.47 -20.79 -18.38
CA ASP A 57 8.59 -20.01 -17.80
C ASP A 57 8.11 -18.85 -16.91
N VAL A 58 6.85 -18.41 -17.07
CA VAL A 58 6.22 -17.28 -16.35
C VAL A 58 4.69 -17.49 -16.28
N VAL A 59 4.01 -16.98 -15.25
CA VAL A 59 2.54 -17.05 -15.10
C VAL A 59 1.89 -15.66 -15.15
N ASP A 60 0.59 -15.62 -15.45
CA ASP A 60 -0.23 -14.45 -15.77
C ASP A 60 -0.85 -13.73 -14.54
N ASN A 61 -0.20 -13.80 -13.38
CA ASN A 61 -0.70 -13.16 -12.15
C ASN A 61 0.40 -12.38 -11.42
N THR A 62 0.04 -11.71 -10.33
CA THR A 62 0.94 -10.85 -9.51
C THR A 62 2.16 -11.57 -8.90
N TYR A 63 2.33 -12.88 -9.10
CA TYR A 63 3.54 -13.63 -8.75
C TYR A 63 4.59 -13.63 -9.89
N SER A 64 4.27 -13.07 -11.06
CA SER A 64 5.14 -12.96 -12.24
C SER A 64 4.78 -11.70 -13.08
N GLN A 65 5.41 -11.55 -14.25
CA GLN A 65 5.28 -10.36 -15.12
C GLN A 65 3.89 -10.28 -15.79
N ALA A 66 3.37 -9.08 -16.00
CA ALA A 66 2.07 -8.88 -16.64
C ALA A 66 2.15 -9.10 -18.17
N TYR A 67 1.62 -10.22 -18.68
CA TYR A 67 1.45 -10.46 -20.11
C TYR A 67 -0.03 -10.40 -20.49
N ASN A 68 -0.45 -9.35 -21.21
CA ASN A 68 -1.85 -9.16 -21.65
C ASN A 68 -2.04 -9.35 -23.16
N GLY A 69 -1.02 -9.88 -23.85
CA GLY A 69 -1.02 -10.05 -25.30
C GLY A 69 -0.87 -8.74 -26.10
N LEU A 70 -1.19 -8.80 -27.40
CA LEU A 70 -0.95 -7.72 -28.37
C LEU A 70 -1.59 -6.37 -27.99
N GLY A 71 -2.66 -6.38 -27.18
CA GLY A 71 -3.36 -5.17 -26.76
C GLY A 71 -2.54 -4.23 -25.87
N SER A 72 -1.47 -4.73 -25.25
CA SER A 72 -0.55 -3.92 -24.43
C SER A 72 0.63 -3.34 -25.22
N GLU A 73 0.90 -3.83 -26.43
CA GLU A 73 2.05 -3.38 -27.21
C GLU A 73 1.89 -1.92 -27.65
N ASN A 74 2.97 -1.15 -27.57
CA ASN A 74 3.01 0.21 -28.08
C ASN A 74 4.39 0.54 -28.65
N ALA A 75 4.44 1.54 -29.54
CA ALA A 75 5.68 1.87 -30.26
C ALA A 75 6.87 2.19 -29.34
N ASN A 76 6.63 2.81 -28.19
CA ASN A 76 7.69 3.16 -27.25
C ASN A 76 8.21 1.94 -26.47
N SER A 77 7.32 1.02 -26.04
CA SER A 77 7.74 -0.22 -25.40
C SER A 77 8.49 -1.12 -26.39
N THR A 78 7.99 -1.26 -27.62
CA THR A 78 8.65 -2.02 -28.69
C THR A 78 10.04 -1.44 -29.01
N ALA A 79 10.16 -0.12 -29.16
CA ALA A 79 11.44 0.52 -29.42
C ALA A 79 12.45 0.33 -28.25
N GLY A 80 11.98 0.40 -27.00
CA GLY A 80 12.83 0.16 -25.82
C GLY A 80 13.36 -1.28 -25.75
N VAL A 81 12.50 -2.25 -26.06
CA VAL A 81 12.85 -3.68 -26.14
C VAL A 81 13.88 -3.91 -27.25
N GLN A 82 13.62 -3.39 -28.46
CA GLN A 82 14.53 -3.53 -29.60
C GLN A 82 15.89 -2.86 -29.36
N ALA A 83 15.91 -1.67 -28.76
CA ALA A 83 17.14 -0.95 -28.46
C ALA A 83 18.02 -1.67 -27.41
N THR A 84 17.44 -2.60 -26.65
CA THR A 84 18.12 -3.40 -25.62
C THR A 84 18.10 -4.89 -25.94
N ALA A 85 17.90 -5.26 -27.22
CA ALA A 85 17.76 -6.66 -27.64
C ALA A 85 18.89 -7.53 -27.10
N GLY A 86 18.56 -8.63 -26.44
CA GLY A 86 19.52 -9.55 -25.82
C GLY A 86 20.28 -9.01 -24.61
N GLU A 87 20.04 -7.79 -24.13
CA GLU A 87 20.70 -7.27 -22.92
C GLU A 87 20.04 -7.79 -21.64
N VAL A 88 20.87 -8.31 -20.73
CA VAL A 88 20.50 -8.86 -19.42
C VAL A 88 21.41 -8.34 -18.32
N MET A 89 20.95 -8.43 -17.08
CA MET A 89 21.72 -8.14 -15.88
C MET A 89 22.34 -9.41 -15.29
N THR A 90 23.65 -9.38 -15.07
CA THR A 90 24.39 -10.50 -14.47
C THR A 90 25.15 -10.08 -13.21
N TYR A 91 25.30 -11.02 -12.28
CA TYR A 91 26.12 -10.89 -11.09
C TYR A 91 26.91 -12.20 -10.89
N GLY A 92 28.23 -12.12 -10.76
CA GLY A 92 29.08 -13.30 -10.67
C GLY A 92 28.97 -14.24 -11.88
N GLY A 93 28.71 -13.70 -13.07
CA GLY A 93 28.56 -14.46 -14.33
C GLY A 93 27.24 -15.19 -14.48
N LYS A 94 26.25 -14.94 -13.61
CA LYS A 94 24.90 -15.51 -13.69
C LYS A 94 23.87 -14.41 -13.88
N ILE A 95 22.86 -14.66 -14.71
CA ILE A 95 21.70 -13.75 -14.85
C ILE A 95 21.01 -13.65 -13.49
N ILE A 96 20.72 -12.44 -13.05
CA ILE A 96 20.06 -12.19 -11.76
C ILE A 96 18.55 -12.32 -11.90
N THR A 97 17.87 -12.73 -10.82
CA THR A 97 16.42 -12.53 -10.70
C THR A 97 16.15 -11.06 -10.48
N ALA A 98 15.84 -10.32 -11.54
CA ALA A 98 15.62 -8.87 -11.49
C ALA A 98 14.17 -8.53 -11.07
N MET A 99 13.87 -8.60 -9.77
CA MET A 99 12.54 -8.23 -9.26
C MET A 99 12.26 -6.75 -9.50
N PHE A 100 11.04 -6.41 -9.92
CA PHE A 100 10.57 -5.04 -10.09
C PHE A 100 9.09 -4.94 -9.70
N GLY A 101 8.62 -3.72 -9.40
CA GLY A 101 7.20 -3.50 -9.10
C GLY A 101 6.77 -2.06 -9.31
N ALA A 102 5.46 -1.82 -9.25
CA ALA A 102 4.87 -0.52 -9.55
C ALA A 102 5.52 0.62 -8.79
N SER A 103 5.48 0.59 -7.45
CA SER A 103 6.00 1.67 -6.63
C SER A 103 6.66 1.15 -5.37
N ALA A 104 7.87 1.64 -5.08
CA ALA A 104 8.56 1.36 -3.84
C ALA A 104 8.01 2.17 -2.66
N GLY A 105 7.15 3.16 -2.91
CA GLY A 105 6.60 4.01 -1.86
C GLY A 105 7.61 5.00 -1.29
N GLY A 106 8.59 5.41 -2.10
CA GLY A 106 9.66 6.33 -1.71
C GLY A 106 10.95 5.66 -1.26
N MET A 107 10.95 4.36 -0.92
CA MET A 107 12.14 3.61 -0.52
C MET A 107 12.01 2.14 -0.93
N THR A 108 12.99 1.56 -1.60
CA THR A 108 12.98 0.12 -1.93
C THR A 108 13.09 -0.76 -0.69
N ALA A 109 12.64 -2.00 -0.78
CA ALA A 109 12.75 -2.97 0.30
C ALA A 109 14.17 -3.52 0.40
N ASP A 110 14.63 -3.76 1.62
CA ASP A 110 15.83 -4.57 1.83
C ASP A 110 15.50 -6.06 1.61
N PRO A 111 16.35 -6.85 0.92
CA PRO A 111 16.17 -8.29 0.78
C PRO A 111 15.96 -9.04 2.10
N LEU A 112 16.60 -8.60 3.19
CA LEU A 112 16.42 -9.20 4.51
C LEU A 112 14.98 -9.05 5.02
N GLU A 113 14.32 -7.93 4.70
CA GLU A 113 12.93 -7.67 5.09
C GLU A 113 11.94 -8.47 4.25
N TYR A 114 12.27 -8.67 2.97
CA TYR A 114 11.40 -9.34 2.03
C TYR A 114 11.54 -10.87 2.09
N ALA A 115 12.78 -11.38 2.04
CA ALA A 115 13.09 -12.80 1.92
C ALA A 115 13.68 -13.42 3.21
N GLY A 116 14.09 -12.61 4.19
CA GLY A 116 14.74 -13.10 5.40
C GLY A 116 16.24 -13.40 5.23
N ASN A 117 16.81 -13.15 4.05
CA ASN A 117 18.23 -13.34 3.76
C ASN A 117 18.77 -12.20 2.88
N ALA A 118 20.08 -11.92 3.01
CA ALA A 118 20.73 -10.96 2.14
C ALA A 118 20.80 -11.51 0.71
N ILE A 119 20.65 -10.62 -0.27
CA ILE A 119 20.85 -10.92 -1.69
C ILE A 119 21.80 -9.86 -2.27
N PRO A 120 23.06 -10.22 -2.61
CA PRO A 120 24.12 -9.25 -2.85
C PRO A 120 23.90 -8.27 -3.99
N TYR A 121 23.13 -8.60 -5.02
CA TYR A 121 22.95 -7.73 -6.18
C TYR A 121 21.78 -6.75 -6.04
N TYR A 122 21.02 -6.76 -4.95
CA TYR A 122 20.04 -5.71 -4.67
C TYR A 122 20.70 -4.57 -3.89
N ALA A 123 20.35 -3.33 -4.24
CA ALA A 123 20.86 -2.14 -3.55
C ALA A 123 20.38 -2.04 -2.09
N GLY A 124 19.37 -2.82 -1.68
CA GLY A 124 18.78 -2.78 -0.35
C GLY A 124 17.71 -1.70 -0.23
N ALA A 125 17.64 -1.04 0.93
CA ALA A 125 16.78 0.13 1.14
C ALA A 125 17.44 1.40 0.57
N VAL A 126 17.06 1.79 -0.64
CA VAL A 126 17.48 3.03 -1.29
C VAL A 126 16.27 3.90 -1.64
N GLN A 127 16.47 5.22 -1.63
CA GLN A 127 15.42 6.18 -1.95
C GLN A 127 14.89 5.92 -3.37
N SER A 128 13.58 6.02 -3.60
CA SER A 128 12.98 5.86 -4.93
C SER A 128 12.11 7.07 -5.26
N PRO A 129 12.35 7.77 -6.39
CA PRO A 129 11.57 8.96 -6.76
C PRO A 129 10.21 8.58 -7.37
N ASP A 130 9.30 8.08 -6.54
CA ASP A 130 7.97 7.59 -6.94
C ASP A 130 6.88 8.66 -6.89
N ASP A 131 7.24 9.91 -6.59
CA ASP A 131 6.35 11.04 -6.32
C ASP A 131 5.47 11.43 -7.52
N GLY A 132 5.93 11.12 -8.74
CA GLY A 132 5.17 11.30 -9.98
C GLY A 132 3.76 10.70 -9.95
N ILE A 133 3.53 9.62 -9.19
CA ILE A 133 2.22 8.97 -9.03
C ILE A 133 1.20 9.91 -8.38
N GLN A 134 1.66 10.77 -7.45
CA GLN A 134 0.81 11.67 -6.68
C GLN A 134 0.71 13.07 -7.30
N LYS A 135 1.46 13.34 -8.39
CA LYS A 135 1.48 14.66 -9.02
C LYS A 135 0.10 15.04 -9.55
N GLY A 136 -0.37 16.23 -9.19
CA GLY A 136 -1.68 16.76 -9.59
C GLY A 136 -2.87 16.15 -8.83
N LYS A 137 -2.62 15.31 -7.83
CA LYS A 137 -3.65 14.74 -6.97
C LYS A 137 -3.94 15.67 -5.80
N LEU A 138 -5.22 15.76 -5.41
CA LEU A 138 -5.65 16.58 -4.29
C LEU A 138 -5.50 15.84 -2.96
N ASP A 139 -5.50 16.59 -1.87
CA ASP A 139 -5.69 15.99 -0.55
C ASP A 139 -7.17 15.77 -0.26
N TRP A 140 -7.44 14.92 0.72
CA TRP A 140 -8.75 14.66 1.29
C TRP A 140 -8.71 14.89 2.79
N TYR A 141 -9.74 15.53 3.33
CA TYR A 141 -9.94 15.61 4.77
C TYR A 141 -10.73 14.40 5.23
N ARG A 142 -10.22 13.71 6.25
CA ARG A 142 -11.05 12.81 7.05
C ARG A 142 -11.90 13.68 7.96
N VAL A 143 -13.22 13.58 7.87
CA VAL A 143 -14.15 14.46 8.57
C VAL A 143 -15.13 13.68 9.44
N ALA A 144 -15.59 14.29 10.51
CA ALA A 144 -16.77 13.85 11.27
C ALA A 144 -17.90 14.86 11.11
N LEU A 145 -19.11 14.35 10.88
CA LEU A 145 -20.35 15.11 10.87
C LEU A 145 -20.96 15.16 12.29
N ASP A 146 -21.90 16.07 12.48
CA ASP A 146 -22.70 16.19 13.71
C ASP A 146 -23.54 14.93 14.01
N THR A 147 -23.93 14.19 12.95
CA THR A 147 -24.57 12.88 13.04
C THR A 147 -23.68 11.77 13.61
N GLY A 148 -22.38 12.04 13.80
CA GLY A 148 -21.37 11.04 14.16
C GLY A 148 -20.84 10.23 12.97
N THR A 149 -21.33 10.48 11.75
CA THR A 149 -20.81 9.86 10.52
C THR A 149 -19.38 10.34 10.27
N VAL A 150 -18.48 9.39 10.01
CA VAL A 150 -17.07 9.68 9.66
C VAL A 150 -16.80 9.23 8.24
N GLY A 151 -16.14 10.09 7.47
CA GLY A 151 -15.75 9.79 6.09
C GLY A 151 -14.72 10.76 5.56
N TYR A 152 -14.68 10.93 4.25
CA TYR A 152 -13.70 11.73 3.53
C TYR A 152 -14.37 12.73 2.60
N ILE A 153 -13.89 13.97 2.61
CA ILE A 153 -14.28 15.01 1.64
C ILE A 153 -13.00 15.55 0.99
N ARG A 154 -13.04 15.73 -0.33
CA ARG A 154 -11.90 16.24 -1.09
C ARG A 154 -11.59 17.70 -0.71
N SER A 155 -10.32 18.05 -0.66
CA SER A 155 -9.86 19.32 -0.09
C SER A 155 -10.37 20.56 -0.79
N ASP A 156 -10.61 20.51 -2.10
CA ASP A 156 -11.19 21.59 -2.90
C ASP A 156 -12.67 21.87 -2.58
N LEU A 157 -13.36 20.93 -1.92
CA LEU A 157 -14.76 21.08 -1.52
C LEU A 157 -14.93 21.66 -0.11
N LEU A 158 -13.82 21.93 0.60
CA LEU A 158 -13.81 22.47 1.96
C LEU A 158 -12.96 23.74 2.07
N ALA A 159 -13.47 24.73 2.79
CA ALA A 159 -12.74 25.94 3.14
C ALA A 159 -12.30 25.89 4.62
N ASP A 160 -11.01 26.08 4.86
CA ASP A 160 -10.48 26.33 6.19
C ASP A 160 -10.57 27.83 6.49
N LYS A 161 -11.42 28.20 7.46
CA LYS A 161 -11.64 29.59 7.90
C LYS A 161 -11.00 29.86 9.28
N GLY A 162 -10.11 28.97 9.75
CA GLY A 162 -9.52 29.06 11.09
C GLY A 162 -10.51 28.83 12.23
N GLN A 163 -11.70 28.30 11.92
CA GLN A 163 -12.74 28.05 12.92
C GLN A 163 -12.37 26.83 13.76
N LYS A 164 -12.71 26.89 15.05
CA LYS A 164 -12.54 25.79 16.00
C LYS A 164 -13.82 25.57 16.78
N ASN A 165 -14.09 24.34 17.17
CA ASN A 165 -15.18 24.05 18.11
C ASN A 165 -14.76 24.38 19.56
N GLU A 166 -15.66 24.17 20.52
CA GLU A 166 -15.43 24.45 21.94
C GLU A 166 -14.25 23.65 22.54
N ALA A 167 -13.95 22.47 21.99
CA ALA A 167 -12.79 21.66 22.36
C ALA A 167 -11.48 22.09 21.63
N GLY A 168 -11.51 23.20 20.89
CA GLY A 168 -10.36 23.72 20.16
C GLY A 168 -10.02 22.97 18.87
N LEU A 169 -10.90 22.08 18.40
CA LEU A 169 -10.67 21.25 17.23
C LEU A 169 -11.00 21.98 15.92
N PRO A 170 -10.21 21.79 14.85
CA PRO A 170 -10.39 22.52 13.60
C PRO A 170 -11.70 22.14 12.88
N MET A 171 -12.45 23.17 12.48
CA MET A 171 -13.70 23.06 11.73
C MET A 171 -13.50 23.58 10.30
N LEU A 172 -14.05 22.87 9.33
CA LEU A 172 -14.01 23.25 7.91
C LEU A 172 -15.42 23.52 7.41
N THR A 173 -15.56 24.43 6.45
CA THR A 173 -16.85 24.79 5.86
C THR A 173 -17.00 24.16 4.48
N ALA A 174 -18.09 23.42 4.25
CA ALA A 174 -18.46 22.94 2.92
C ALA A 174 -18.71 24.11 1.95
N THR A 175 -18.13 24.03 0.76
CA THR A 175 -18.11 25.13 -0.22
C THR A 175 -19.25 25.09 -1.24
N GLY A 176 -19.97 23.97 -1.34
CA GLY A 176 -21.06 23.77 -2.28
C GLY A 176 -22.14 22.84 -1.75
N ASP A 177 -23.26 22.77 -2.48
CA ASP A 177 -24.38 21.90 -2.14
C ASP A 177 -24.13 20.45 -2.56
N ASN A 178 -24.72 19.51 -1.80
CA ASN A 178 -24.61 18.08 -2.04
C ASN A 178 -23.16 17.57 -2.16
N VAL A 179 -22.24 18.12 -1.35
CA VAL A 179 -20.87 17.63 -1.22
C VAL A 179 -20.89 16.24 -0.61
N GLN A 180 -20.37 15.27 -1.36
CA GLN A 180 -20.41 13.85 -0.98
C GLN A 180 -19.35 13.54 0.07
N VAL A 181 -19.78 12.92 1.17
CA VAL A 181 -18.89 12.34 2.18
C VAL A 181 -18.65 10.88 1.82
N ARG A 182 -17.40 10.54 1.52
CA ARG A 182 -17.04 9.23 0.96
C ARG A 182 -16.45 8.30 2.02
N PRO A 183 -16.58 6.97 1.86
CA PRO A 183 -15.97 6.01 2.79
C PRO A 183 -14.44 5.98 2.69
N SER A 184 -13.85 6.43 1.59
CA SER A 184 -12.41 6.41 1.32
C SER A 184 -11.98 7.67 0.54
N PRO A 185 -10.69 8.07 0.58
CA PRO A 185 -10.18 9.24 -0.13
C PRO A 185 -9.97 8.95 -1.62
N ARG A 186 -10.97 8.33 -2.27
CA ARG A 186 -10.95 7.95 -3.68
C ARG A 186 -12.03 8.69 -4.46
N VAL A 187 -11.70 9.12 -5.67
CA VAL A 187 -12.72 9.57 -6.64
C VAL A 187 -13.35 8.31 -7.26
N GLN A 188 -14.56 7.96 -6.82
CA GLN A 188 -15.30 6.79 -7.29
C GLN A 188 -16.74 7.16 -7.62
N THR A 189 -17.23 6.75 -8.79
CA THR A 189 -18.63 6.98 -9.21
C THR A 189 -19.55 5.83 -8.87
N ASP A 190 -18.98 4.66 -8.59
CA ASP A 190 -19.65 3.38 -8.33
C ASP A 190 -19.83 3.07 -6.84
N VAL A 191 -19.19 3.84 -5.96
CA VAL A 191 -19.30 3.67 -4.50
C VAL A 191 -20.26 4.71 -3.93
N GLN A 192 -21.30 4.22 -3.25
CA GLN A 192 -22.27 5.06 -2.56
C GLN A 192 -21.59 5.88 -1.45
N PRO A 193 -21.79 7.21 -1.43
CA PRO A 193 -21.38 8.07 -0.34
C PRO A 193 -22.01 7.65 0.99
N VAL A 194 -21.32 7.89 2.10
CA VAL A 194 -21.84 7.60 3.45
C VAL A 194 -22.77 8.69 3.96
N ALA A 195 -22.68 9.90 3.38
CA ALA A 195 -23.55 11.04 3.63
C ALA A 195 -23.32 12.11 2.54
N SER A 196 -24.12 13.17 2.57
CA SER A 196 -23.84 14.42 1.86
C SER A 196 -24.09 15.63 2.76
N VAL A 197 -23.42 16.74 2.46
CA VAL A 197 -23.55 18.02 3.18
C VAL A 197 -23.75 19.17 2.20
N ASN A 198 -24.37 20.26 2.64
CA ASN A 198 -24.67 21.42 1.79
C ASN A 198 -23.71 22.57 2.04
N ALA A 199 -23.79 23.61 1.20
CA ALA A 199 -22.92 24.76 1.33
C ALA A 199 -23.08 25.41 2.72
N GLY A 200 -21.96 25.79 3.34
CA GLY A 200 -21.95 26.39 4.67
C GLY A 200 -21.98 25.40 5.83
N THR A 201 -22.25 24.11 5.60
CA THR A 201 -22.18 23.10 6.67
C THR A 201 -20.77 23.04 7.26
N LEU A 202 -20.68 23.08 8.59
CA LEU A 202 -19.43 22.92 9.32
C LEU A 202 -19.17 21.44 9.59
N VAL A 203 -17.96 20.99 9.29
CA VAL A 203 -17.50 19.62 9.53
C VAL A 203 -16.23 19.62 10.35
N LEU A 204 -16.10 18.65 11.26
CA LEU A 204 -14.91 18.50 12.09
C LEU A 204 -13.79 17.85 11.28
N SER A 205 -12.61 18.46 11.23
CA SER A 205 -11.43 17.88 10.59
C SER A 205 -10.68 16.93 11.52
N LEU A 206 -10.55 15.67 11.12
CA LEU A 206 -9.78 14.63 11.81
C LEU A 206 -8.38 14.43 11.20
N GLY A 207 -8.01 15.25 10.20
CA GLY A 207 -6.73 15.22 9.53
C GLY A 207 -6.82 15.16 8.01
N LYS A 208 -5.69 15.36 7.34
CA LYS A 208 -5.56 15.25 5.88
C LYS A 208 -4.91 13.94 5.49
N THR A 209 -5.26 13.45 4.32
CA THR A 209 -4.64 12.29 3.67
C THR A 209 -4.61 12.55 2.16
N PRO A 210 -3.50 12.24 1.47
CA PRO A 210 -3.45 12.37 0.02
C PRO A 210 -4.52 11.53 -0.67
N GLU A 211 -4.99 11.97 -1.84
CA GLU A 211 -5.88 11.17 -2.66
C GLU A 211 -5.28 9.81 -2.94
N TYR A 212 -6.14 8.81 -2.92
CA TYR A 212 -5.76 7.43 -3.11
C TYR A 212 -5.16 7.17 -4.49
N THR A 213 -3.98 6.57 -4.51
CA THR A 213 -3.26 6.14 -5.71
C THR A 213 -2.55 4.81 -5.44
N ASN A 214 -1.74 4.36 -6.39
CA ASN A 214 -0.80 3.26 -6.17
C ASN A 214 0.37 3.66 -5.26
N ASN A 215 0.53 4.94 -4.92
CA ASN A 215 1.58 5.41 -4.02
C ASN A 215 1.07 5.84 -2.66
N SER A 216 -0.17 6.28 -2.52
CA SER A 216 -0.76 6.64 -1.23
C SER A 216 -2.11 5.99 -1.13
N TRP A 217 -2.32 5.14 -0.12
CA TRP A 217 -3.54 4.35 -0.04
C TRP A 217 -4.04 4.21 1.40
N VAL A 218 -5.36 4.12 1.51
CA VAL A 218 -6.09 3.83 2.75
C VAL A 218 -7.02 2.66 2.46
N GLU A 219 -6.86 1.60 3.23
CA GLU A 219 -7.72 0.42 3.22
C GLU A 219 -8.48 0.31 4.55
N GLY A 220 -9.74 -0.10 4.45
CA GLY A 220 -10.65 -0.21 5.59
C GLY A 220 -11.70 0.90 5.70
N PRO A 221 -12.51 0.91 6.77
CA PRO A 221 -12.34 0.11 7.98
C PRO A 221 -12.47 -1.41 7.74
N LEU A 222 -11.43 -2.17 8.08
CA LEU A 222 -11.42 -3.63 8.03
C LEU A 222 -12.04 -4.18 9.32
N ALA A 223 -13.00 -5.09 9.16
CA ALA A 223 -13.64 -5.75 10.28
C ALA A 223 -12.68 -6.75 10.95
N ALA A 224 -12.66 -6.74 12.29
CA ALA A 224 -11.73 -7.52 13.10
C ALA A 224 -11.79 -9.04 12.84
N ASP A 225 -12.99 -9.57 12.62
CA ASP A 225 -13.26 -10.99 12.35
C ASP A 225 -12.69 -11.44 11.00
N LYS A 226 -12.92 -10.65 9.94
CA LYS A 226 -12.37 -10.92 8.60
C LYS A 226 -10.84 -10.86 8.61
N LEU A 227 -10.28 -9.85 9.28
CA LEU A 227 -8.84 -9.67 9.39
C LEU A 227 -8.19 -10.80 10.19
N LEU A 228 -8.81 -11.22 11.29
CA LEU A 228 -8.37 -12.39 12.06
C LEU A 228 -8.34 -13.65 11.21
N ALA A 229 -9.39 -13.88 10.42
CA ALA A 229 -9.48 -15.06 9.55
C ALA A 229 -8.35 -15.08 8.50
N THR A 230 -8.07 -13.95 7.85
CA THR A 230 -6.99 -13.87 6.84
C THR A 230 -5.60 -13.97 7.45
N ILE A 231 -5.38 -13.43 8.65
CA ILE A 231 -4.11 -13.60 9.39
C ILE A 231 -3.92 -15.07 9.80
N ASN A 232 -4.92 -15.68 10.46
CA ASN A 232 -4.83 -17.05 10.94
C ASN A 232 -4.68 -18.07 9.79
N ALA A 233 -5.16 -17.76 8.59
CA ALA A 233 -4.92 -18.58 7.40
C ALA A 233 -3.45 -18.63 6.97
N LYS A 234 -2.60 -17.70 7.42
CA LYS A 234 -1.15 -17.66 7.15
C LYS A 234 -0.30 -18.26 8.27
N LEU A 235 -0.91 -18.65 9.39
CA LEU A 235 -0.21 -19.13 10.57
C LEU A 235 -0.41 -20.63 10.74
N SER A 236 0.65 -21.32 11.20
CA SER A 236 0.53 -22.70 11.67
C SER A 236 -0.45 -22.77 12.84
N ASP A 237 -1.12 -23.91 13.05
CA ASP A 237 -2.15 -24.06 14.09
C ASP A 237 -1.69 -23.62 15.48
N LYS A 238 -0.44 -23.93 15.87
CA LYS A 238 0.15 -23.54 17.16
C LYS A 238 0.31 -22.01 17.36
N ASN A 239 0.31 -21.24 16.27
CA ASN A 239 0.56 -19.80 16.27
C ASN A 239 -0.71 -19.00 15.93
N LYS A 240 -1.86 -19.66 15.74
CA LYS A 240 -3.12 -18.96 15.46
C LYS A 240 -3.54 -18.11 16.66
N ILE A 241 -3.94 -16.89 16.37
CA ILE A 241 -4.50 -15.94 17.33
C ILE A 241 -5.85 -16.48 17.79
N GLN A 242 -6.04 -16.56 19.11
CA GLN A 242 -7.25 -17.05 19.74
C GLN A 242 -8.15 -15.89 20.16
N GLY A 243 -9.47 -16.10 20.12
CA GLY A 243 -10.47 -15.08 20.47
C GLY A 243 -10.57 -13.96 19.44
N PRO A 244 -11.42 -12.94 19.69
CA PRO A 244 -11.60 -11.82 18.77
C PRO A 244 -10.31 -10.98 18.67
N LEU A 245 -9.99 -10.51 17.47
CA LEU A 245 -8.91 -9.55 17.26
C LEU A 245 -9.31 -8.20 17.86
N ARG A 246 -8.55 -7.75 18.85
CA ARG A 246 -8.77 -6.50 19.59
C ARG A 246 -7.72 -5.45 19.26
N THR A 247 -6.47 -5.87 19.13
CA THR A 247 -5.33 -5.01 18.76
C THR A 247 -4.53 -5.63 17.63
N LEU A 248 -3.99 -4.79 16.76
CA LEU A 248 -3.10 -5.13 15.67
C LEU A 248 -2.15 -3.97 15.37
N GLU A 249 -0.89 -4.11 15.77
CA GLU A 249 0.11 -3.05 15.66
C GLU A 249 1.36 -3.52 14.90
N VAL A 250 1.99 -2.59 14.18
CA VAL A 250 3.33 -2.80 13.62
C VAL A 250 4.34 -2.70 14.77
N SER A 251 4.92 -3.84 15.13
CA SER A 251 5.87 -3.94 16.25
C SER A 251 7.33 -3.75 15.85
N GLU A 252 7.65 -3.98 14.58
CA GLU A 252 9.00 -3.79 14.04
C GLU A 252 8.92 -3.41 12.56
N THR A 253 9.76 -2.47 12.17
CA THR A 253 9.99 -2.07 10.79
C THR A 253 11.42 -2.37 10.38
N GLY A 254 11.62 -2.74 9.12
CA GLY A 254 12.95 -2.85 8.54
C GLY A 254 13.61 -1.50 8.24
N ALA A 255 14.82 -1.54 7.69
CA ALA A 255 15.57 -0.40 7.17
C ALA A 255 14.78 0.44 6.16
N SER A 256 13.90 -0.18 5.36
CA SER A 256 13.04 0.56 4.42
C SER A 256 11.79 1.18 5.04
N GLY A 257 11.54 0.95 6.33
CA GLY A 257 10.31 1.34 7.03
C GLY A 257 9.14 0.36 6.83
N ARG A 258 9.30 -0.69 6.01
CA ARG A 258 8.29 -1.74 5.84
C ARG A 258 8.08 -2.53 7.12
N ALA A 259 6.84 -2.91 7.39
CA ALA A 259 6.49 -3.78 8.50
C ALA A 259 7.12 -5.17 8.30
N VAL A 260 7.94 -5.61 9.26
CA VAL A 260 8.54 -6.96 9.28
C VAL A 260 7.91 -7.84 10.36
N ARG A 261 7.33 -7.24 11.41
CA ARG A 261 6.64 -7.96 12.48
C ARG A 261 5.43 -7.19 12.99
N LEU A 262 4.31 -7.87 13.12
CA LEU A 262 3.12 -7.33 13.78
C LEU A 262 2.92 -7.98 15.16
N LYS A 263 2.15 -7.32 16.02
CA LYS A 263 1.56 -7.93 17.21
C LYS A 263 0.04 -7.88 17.09
N ALA A 264 -0.59 -9.03 17.24
CA ALA A 264 -2.03 -9.17 17.28
C ALA A 264 -2.45 -9.65 18.67
N ASN A 265 -3.24 -8.85 19.40
CA ASN A 265 -3.55 -9.11 20.81
C ASN A 265 -2.28 -9.35 21.66
N GLY A 266 -1.21 -8.60 21.39
CA GLY A 266 0.11 -8.77 22.01
C GLY A 266 0.92 -9.99 21.54
N THR A 267 0.30 -10.94 20.81
CA THR A 267 0.99 -12.10 20.22
C THR A 267 1.76 -11.68 18.99
N THR A 268 3.07 -11.96 18.96
CA THR A 268 3.91 -11.72 17.79
C THR A 268 3.44 -12.56 16.59
N VAL A 269 3.20 -11.87 15.48
CA VAL A 269 2.92 -12.46 14.18
C VAL A 269 4.07 -12.09 13.25
N GLN A 270 4.76 -13.08 12.71
CA GLN A 270 5.87 -12.90 11.78
C GLN A 270 5.55 -13.60 10.47
N LEU A 271 5.42 -12.79 9.41
CA LEU A 271 5.28 -13.21 8.03
C LEU A 271 6.34 -12.48 7.19
N TYR A 272 6.52 -12.90 5.94
CA TYR A 272 7.47 -12.30 5.00
C TYR A 272 6.81 -12.01 3.65
N GLY A 273 7.36 -11.02 2.94
CA GLY A 273 6.94 -10.64 1.59
C GLY A 273 5.42 -10.46 1.42
N ASP A 274 4.87 -11.03 0.34
CA ASP A 274 3.46 -10.90 -0.01
C ASP A 274 2.49 -11.63 0.94
N SER A 275 3.00 -12.45 1.87
CA SER A 275 2.16 -13.04 2.91
C SER A 275 1.53 -11.97 3.79
N TRP A 276 2.23 -10.87 4.07
CA TRP A 276 1.66 -9.74 4.81
C TRP A 276 0.52 -9.06 4.06
N ARG A 277 0.72 -8.84 2.76
CA ARG A 277 -0.28 -8.16 1.93
C ARG A 277 -1.57 -8.94 1.88
N SER A 278 -1.48 -10.24 1.63
CA SER A 278 -2.64 -11.13 1.61
C SER A 278 -3.26 -11.36 3.00
N ALA A 279 -2.47 -11.37 4.08
CA ALA A 279 -2.97 -11.48 5.45
C ALA A 279 -3.82 -10.27 5.89
N LEU A 280 -3.53 -9.08 5.37
CA LEU A 280 -4.22 -7.84 5.75
C LEU A 280 -5.32 -7.41 4.77
N GLY A 281 -5.98 -8.37 4.11
CA GLY A 281 -7.08 -8.08 3.19
C GLY A 281 -6.61 -7.61 1.81
N GLY A 282 -5.39 -7.93 1.39
CA GLY A 282 -4.88 -7.63 0.05
C GLY A 282 -4.29 -6.23 -0.08
N VAL A 283 -3.71 -5.68 0.98
CA VAL A 283 -3.09 -4.34 0.95
C VAL A 283 -2.00 -4.23 -0.12
N LYS A 284 -1.78 -3.01 -0.61
CA LYS A 284 -0.92 -2.76 -1.79
C LYS A 284 0.57 -2.97 -1.52
N SER A 285 1.06 -2.76 -0.31
CA SER A 285 2.47 -2.94 0.03
C SER A 285 2.61 -3.35 1.51
N THR A 286 3.84 -3.64 1.92
CA THR A 286 4.21 -3.82 3.35
C THR A 286 4.69 -2.52 4.01
N LEU A 287 4.68 -1.40 3.28
CA LEU A 287 5.04 -0.08 3.80
C LEU A 287 3.77 0.63 4.26
N PHE A 288 3.32 0.30 5.47
CA PHE A 288 2.07 0.80 6.03
C PHE A 288 2.14 1.05 7.53
N LYS A 289 1.12 1.76 8.01
CA LYS A 289 0.77 1.91 9.42
C LYS A 289 -0.66 1.43 9.62
N ILE A 290 -0.97 0.99 10.84
CA ILE A 290 -2.31 0.55 11.22
C ILE A 290 -2.87 1.56 12.22
N ASP A 291 -4.00 2.14 11.87
CA ASP A 291 -4.81 2.97 12.75
C ASP A 291 -5.96 2.12 13.30
N GLU A 292 -5.90 1.84 14.60
CA GLU A 292 -6.98 1.17 15.34
C GLU A 292 -8.01 2.19 15.81
N THR A 293 -9.28 1.98 15.47
CA THR A 293 -10.36 2.91 15.83
C THR A 293 -10.96 2.63 17.20
N ALA A 294 -10.60 1.58 17.93
CA ALA A 294 -11.17 1.31 19.27
C ALA A 294 -10.17 1.47 20.42
N ARG A 295 -8.90 1.78 20.12
CA ARG A 295 -7.83 1.81 21.12
C ARG A 295 -7.67 3.18 21.73
N ALA A 296 -7.82 3.28 23.06
CA ALA A 296 -7.57 4.49 23.82
C ALA A 296 -6.88 4.18 25.15
N THR A 297 -5.91 4.99 25.53
CA THR A 297 -5.29 4.94 26.86
C THR A 297 -5.91 6.00 27.75
N ILE A 298 -6.58 5.57 28.81
CA ILE A 298 -7.22 6.43 29.80
C ILE A 298 -6.26 6.57 30.98
N ALA A 299 -5.76 7.78 31.20
CA ALA A 299 -4.97 8.10 32.39
C ALA A 299 -5.90 8.35 33.58
N GLY A 300 -5.68 7.63 34.68
CA GLY A 300 -6.35 7.81 35.95
C GLY A 300 -5.66 8.87 36.80
N ALA A 301 -6.43 9.48 37.71
CA ALA A 301 -5.94 10.53 38.62
C ALA A 301 -4.81 10.06 39.57
N ASN A 302 -4.63 8.75 39.73
CA ASN A 302 -3.55 8.14 40.52
C ASN A 302 -2.28 7.85 39.68
N GLY A 303 -2.21 8.32 38.42
CA GLY A 303 -1.10 8.03 37.51
C GLY A 303 -1.17 6.63 36.86
N ALA A 304 -2.16 5.80 37.21
CA ALA A 304 -2.37 4.52 36.52
C ALA A 304 -3.04 4.76 35.16
N SER A 305 -2.63 4.04 34.13
CA SER A 305 -3.29 4.06 32.83
C SER A 305 -4.05 2.77 32.57
N ARG A 306 -5.25 2.86 32.00
CA ARG A 306 -5.99 1.72 31.47
C ARG A 306 -6.11 1.84 29.96
N GLU A 307 -5.81 0.77 29.25
CA GLU A 307 -6.06 0.68 27.82
C GLU A 307 -7.44 0.10 27.56
N VAL A 308 -8.19 0.72 26.65
CA VAL A 308 -9.43 0.20 26.07
C VAL A 308 -9.07 -0.30 24.67
N PRO A 309 -9.53 -1.49 24.23
CA PRO A 309 -10.63 -2.28 24.78
C PRO A 309 -10.27 -3.33 25.85
N ASP A 310 -9.13 -3.24 26.53
CA ASP A 310 -8.81 -4.21 27.58
C ASP A 310 -9.76 -4.10 28.80
N GLY A 311 -10.49 -5.19 29.04
CA GLY A 311 -11.49 -5.34 30.10
C GLY A 311 -12.92 -4.99 29.66
N ALA A 312 -13.84 -5.94 29.85
CA ALA A 312 -15.24 -5.95 29.40
C ALA A 312 -16.19 -4.91 30.07
N GLY A 313 -15.73 -3.68 30.30
CA GLY A 313 -16.56 -2.58 30.79
C GLY A 313 -16.91 -1.62 29.66
N SER A 314 -18.18 -1.26 29.52
CA SER A 314 -18.59 -0.20 28.59
C SER A 314 -17.95 1.12 29.01
N LEU A 315 -17.27 1.79 28.07
CA LEU A 315 -16.82 3.16 28.31
C LEU A 315 -18.08 4.03 28.45
N GLN A 316 -18.12 4.89 29.46
CA GLN A 316 -19.24 5.80 29.69
C GLN A 316 -18.73 7.23 29.71
N VAL A 317 -19.46 8.13 29.05
CA VAL A 317 -19.20 9.57 29.06
C VAL A 317 -20.16 10.20 30.06
N LEU A 318 -19.62 10.86 31.08
CA LEU A 318 -20.39 11.72 31.98
C LEU A 318 -20.39 13.14 31.42
N GLY A 319 -21.56 13.61 30.97
CA GLY A 319 -21.76 14.99 30.55
C GLY A 319 -21.66 15.96 31.72
N GLY A 320 -21.34 17.22 31.44
CA GLY A 320 -21.34 18.30 32.45
C GLY A 320 -22.72 18.58 33.07
N ASP A 321 -23.78 18.03 32.46
CA ASP A 321 -25.15 18.00 32.96
C ASP A 321 -25.42 16.82 33.91
N GLY A 322 -24.42 16.00 34.20
CA GLY A 322 -24.53 14.79 35.01
C GLY A 322 -25.08 13.58 34.25
N THR A 323 -25.36 13.69 32.95
CA THR A 323 -25.88 12.56 32.17
C THR A 323 -24.79 11.56 31.84
N VAL A 324 -25.01 10.30 32.20
CA VAL A 324 -24.09 9.20 31.87
C VAL A 324 -24.58 8.57 30.57
N ARG A 325 -23.74 8.59 29.54
CA ARG A 325 -24.01 8.00 28.23
C ARG A 325 -23.01 6.89 27.95
N PRO A 326 -23.46 5.63 27.80
CA PRO A 326 -22.56 4.57 27.37
C PRO A 326 -22.09 4.84 25.93
N LEU A 327 -20.82 4.60 25.65
CA LEU A 327 -20.25 4.73 24.30
C LEU A 327 -20.76 3.64 23.34
N ASP A 328 -21.32 2.56 23.89
CA ASP A 328 -21.81 1.39 23.14
C ASP A 328 -23.29 1.47 22.73
N SER A 329 -24.05 2.46 23.20
CA SER A 329 -25.47 2.60 22.87
C SER A 329 -25.67 3.60 21.73
N ALA A 330 -26.18 3.08 20.60
CA ALA A 330 -26.57 3.78 19.38
C ALA A 330 -25.41 4.37 18.54
N GLY A 331 -24.68 3.50 17.83
CA GLY A 331 -23.75 3.94 16.77
C GLY A 331 -22.63 4.87 17.25
N GLY A 332 -22.31 4.82 18.56
CA GLY A 332 -21.49 5.77 19.29
C GLY A 332 -20.05 5.81 18.80
N ASN A 333 -19.79 6.66 17.81
CA ASN A 333 -18.46 7.13 17.51
C ASN A 333 -18.14 8.26 18.51
N ALA A 334 -17.10 8.09 19.32
CA ALA A 334 -16.56 9.18 20.13
C ALA A 334 -15.39 9.85 19.40
N ILE A 335 -15.14 11.12 19.65
CA ILE A 335 -13.94 11.78 19.17
C ILE A 335 -12.97 11.94 20.34
N VAL A 336 -11.79 11.34 20.23
CA VAL A 336 -10.73 11.37 21.24
C VAL A 336 -9.68 12.39 20.83
N LEU A 337 -9.36 13.32 21.72
CA LEU A 337 -8.26 14.25 21.62
C LEU A 337 -7.14 13.79 22.56
N ASN A 338 -5.94 13.53 22.04
CA ASN A 338 -4.79 13.20 22.89
C ASN A 338 -4.05 14.46 23.38
N GLY A 339 -3.11 14.29 24.30
CA GLY A 339 -2.32 15.39 24.88
C GLY A 339 -1.43 16.15 23.90
N SER A 340 -1.23 15.65 22.68
CA SER A 340 -0.52 16.36 21.60
C SER A 340 -1.47 17.08 20.63
N GLY A 341 -2.77 17.14 20.93
CA GLY A 341 -3.76 17.82 20.11
C GLY A 341 -4.22 17.01 18.89
N GLN A 342 -3.87 15.72 18.79
CA GLN A 342 -4.31 14.86 17.70
C GLN A 342 -5.70 14.30 17.98
N VAL A 343 -6.56 14.41 16.97
CA VAL A 343 -7.96 14.00 17.03
C VAL A 343 -8.13 12.65 16.32
N ARG A 344 -8.81 11.69 16.96
CA ARG A 344 -9.17 10.40 16.35
C ARG A 344 -10.62 10.05 16.64
N ALA A 345 -11.27 9.38 15.68
CA ALA A 345 -12.59 8.80 15.93
C ALA A 345 -12.43 7.43 16.59
N MET A 346 -13.21 7.18 17.64
CA MET A 346 -13.27 5.96 18.40
C MET A 346 -14.60 5.25 18.17
N THR A 347 -14.59 3.98 17.77
CA THR A 347 -15.80 3.18 17.47
C THR A 347 -16.06 2.15 18.57
N ALA A 348 -17.33 1.77 18.76
CA ALA A 348 -17.71 0.75 19.74
C ALA A 348 -17.13 -0.65 19.45
N THR A 349 -16.89 -0.97 18.17
CA THR A 349 -16.22 -2.20 17.73
C THR A 349 -14.84 -1.86 17.16
N ALA A 350 -13.85 -2.73 17.38
CA ALA A 350 -12.53 -2.56 16.80
C ALA A 350 -12.60 -2.61 15.26
N GLN A 351 -12.20 -1.51 14.62
CA GLN A 351 -11.97 -1.46 13.19
C GLN A 351 -10.51 -1.07 12.93
N PHE A 352 -9.96 -1.59 11.84
CA PHE A 352 -8.58 -1.37 11.46
C PHE A 352 -8.54 -0.61 10.15
N ILE A 353 -7.90 0.55 10.16
CA ILE A 353 -7.62 1.33 8.95
C ILE A 353 -6.14 1.14 8.66
N VAL A 354 -5.80 0.58 7.51
CA VAL A 354 -4.41 0.40 7.08
C VAL A 354 -4.08 1.50 6.10
N LYS A 355 -3.10 2.34 6.45
CA LYS A 355 -2.63 3.44 5.62
C LYS A 355 -1.23 3.13 5.15
N GLY A 356 -1.00 3.13 3.85
CA GLY A 356 0.32 2.78 3.34
C GLY A 356 0.72 3.53 2.09
N THR A 357 1.96 3.26 1.70
CA THR A 357 2.63 3.92 0.58
C THR A 357 3.21 2.86 -0.36
N GLY A 358 3.26 3.15 -1.65
CA GLY A 358 3.75 2.21 -2.67
C GLY A 358 2.82 1.03 -2.99
N TYR A 359 3.19 0.28 -4.02
CA TYR A 359 2.41 -0.85 -4.53
C TYR A 359 3.34 -1.93 -5.09
N GLY A 360 3.27 -3.12 -4.49
CA GLY A 360 4.14 -4.25 -4.79
C GLY A 360 5.00 -4.64 -3.60
N HIS A 361 5.93 -5.56 -3.83
CA HIS A 361 6.90 -6.01 -2.83
C HIS A 361 7.92 -4.92 -2.47
N GLY A 362 8.23 -4.02 -3.39
CA GLY A 362 9.23 -2.95 -3.21
C GLY A 362 10.68 -3.39 -3.33
N LEU A 363 10.96 -4.69 -3.42
CA LEU A 363 12.29 -5.23 -3.74
C LEU A 363 12.70 -4.92 -5.20
N GLY A 364 13.92 -4.44 -5.41
CA GLY A 364 14.48 -4.18 -6.74
C GLY A 364 13.99 -2.88 -7.36
N MET A 365 13.79 -2.88 -8.68
CA MET A 365 13.46 -1.67 -9.42
C MET A 365 12.01 -1.23 -9.19
N SER A 366 11.81 0.03 -8.78
CA SER A 366 10.49 0.65 -8.87
C SER A 366 10.27 1.16 -10.29
N GLN A 367 9.13 0.82 -10.89
CA GLN A 367 8.74 1.33 -12.21
C GLN A 367 8.58 2.85 -12.19
N TRP A 368 7.80 3.38 -11.25
CA TRP A 368 7.63 4.82 -11.10
C TRP A 368 8.92 5.53 -10.68
N GLY A 369 9.76 4.89 -9.87
CA GLY A 369 11.09 5.40 -9.57
C GLY A 369 12.03 5.42 -10.78
N ALA A 370 11.96 4.42 -11.67
CA ALA A 370 12.68 4.42 -12.95
C ALA A 370 12.22 5.58 -13.85
N LEU A 371 10.91 5.88 -13.89
CA LEU A 371 10.40 7.09 -14.55
C LEU A 371 10.97 8.36 -13.90
N GLY A 372 10.97 8.44 -12.57
CA GLY A 372 11.53 9.57 -11.83
C GLY A 372 13.00 9.82 -12.14
N LEU A 373 13.82 8.76 -12.15
CA LEU A 373 15.25 8.82 -12.50
C LEU A 373 15.46 9.17 -13.97
N ALA A 374 14.67 8.61 -14.90
CA ALA A 374 14.74 8.96 -16.31
C ALA A 374 14.43 10.45 -16.54
N ASN A 375 13.43 10.99 -15.84
CA ASN A 375 13.10 12.42 -15.87
C ASN A 375 14.20 13.30 -15.27
N GLN A 376 15.06 12.74 -14.41
CA GLN A 376 16.26 13.40 -13.87
C GLN A 376 17.48 13.25 -14.79
N GLY A 377 17.34 12.63 -15.97
CA GLY A 377 18.40 12.48 -16.97
C GLY A 377 19.26 11.23 -16.81
N TYR A 378 18.83 10.25 -16.01
CA TYR A 378 19.52 8.96 -15.92
C TYR A 378 19.23 8.13 -17.17
N ASP A 379 20.28 7.55 -17.75
CA ASP A 379 20.12 6.49 -18.76
C ASP A 379 19.70 5.17 -18.12
N TYR A 380 19.22 4.23 -18.93
CA TYR A 380 18.73 2.94 -18.45
C TYR A 380 19.77 2.13 -17.67
N LYS A 381 21.06 2.25 -18.02
CA LYS A 381 22.13 1.52 -17.31
C LYS A 381 22.30 2.06 -15.91
N LYS A 382 22.32 3.38 -15.76
CA LYS A 382 22.37 4.04 -14.45
C LYS A 382 21.12 3.75 -13.63
N ILE A 383 19.93 3.73 -14.24
CA ILE A 383 18.69 3.34 -13.56
C ILE A 383 18.80 1.91 -13.01
N LEU A 384 19.25 0.96 -13.81
CA LEU A 384 19.41 -0.43 -13.37
C LEU A 384 20.47 -0.56 -12.28
N GLN A 385 21.63 0.09 -12.45
CA GLN A 385 22.72 0.09 -11.45
C GLN A 385 22.33 0.81 -10.15
N TYR A 386 21.32 1.68 -10.17
CA TYR A 386 20.78 2.33 -8.99
C TYR A 386 20.03 1.33 -8.10
N TYR A 387 19.23 0.44 -8.71
CA TYR A 387 18.40 -0.54 -7.99
C TYR A 387 19.11 -1.88 -7.76
N TYR A 388 20.04 -2.24 -8.63
CA TYR A 388 20.79 -3.48 -8.57
C TYR A 388 22.29 -3.17 -8.54
N LYS A 389 22.95 -3.49 -7.42
CA LYS A 389 24.36 -3.15 -7.20
C LYS A 389 25.29 -4.22 -7.77
N ASP A 390 26.47 -3.77 -8.20
CA ASP A 390 27.57 -4.63 -8.67
C ASP A 390 27.19 -5.55 -9.85
N ILE A 391 26.11 -5.21 -10.56
CA ILE A 391 25.66 -5.92 -11.75
C ILE A 391 26.45 -5.49 -12.99
N LYS A 392 26.51 -6.38 -13.97
CA LYS A 392 26.91 -6.07 -15.35
C LYS A 392 25.68 -6.12 -16.25
N ILE A 393 25.66 -5.25 -17.27
CA ILE A 393 24.67 -5.31 -18.35
C ILE A 393 25.40 -5.82 -19.58
N GLU A 394 25.06 -7.02 -20.02
CA GLU A 394 25.74 -7.73 -21.09
C GLU A 394 24.76 -8.52 -21.96
N LYS A 395 25.24 -9.05 -23.09
CA LYS A 395 24.42 -9.89 -23.96
C LYS A 395 24.21 -11.26 -23.34
N ASP A 396 23.01 -11.81 -23.48
CA ASP A 396 22.60 -13.12 -22.98
C ASP A 396 23.34 -14.32 -23.62
N GLY A 397 24.17 -14.08 -24.64
CA GLY A 397 25.01 -15.09 -25.29
C GLY A 397 24.23 -16.08 -26.17
N ALA A 398 22.91 -15.91 -26.28
CA ALA A 398 21.99 -16.72 -27.08
C ALA A 398 21.48 -15.98 -28.32
N SER A 399 21.96 -14.76 -28.55
CA SER A 399 21.53 -13.82 -29.61
C SER A 399 22.42 -13.82 -30.84
#